data_AF-A0A1B8G9U2-F1
#
_entry.id   AF-A0A1B8G9U2-F1
#
_cell.length_a   1.000
_cell.length_b   1.000
_cell.length_c   1.000
_cell.angle_alpha   90.00
_cell.angle_beta   90.00
_cell.angle_gamma   90.00
#
_symmetry.space_group_name_H-M   'P 1'
#
loop_
_entity.id
_entity.type
_entity.pdbx_description
1 polymer ?
#
loop_
_entity_poly.entity_id
_entity_poly.type
_entity_poly.pdbx_seq_one_letter_code
_entity_poly.pdbx_strand_id
1 'polypeptide(L)'
;MMRSWFATATSLRFLLLALAVSDTLAIECSIYEESIIARLGGKKEVSNQQELDIKYAGCTEIDGPVIIAADYTGDFYFPNVTKIYNGLITVNHYSQRQHQQEQVPVPLLTSIEVPDLNNTRFIEIHGVPALRTISFPSLTILDDSLSLDEVEDCFVDFPSLTRTVDLQIIGNVTRLSFPLLADGGTMRVSSNPKSDKEYSNYLIVDPVDQAPLDIKFPALQNATSIYLQGSITSLSMPQLSKIGNDRQFDAGNLRILTHGNRLNISLPSLSNLRHLSAAGTIGSLNFASLQSIERFEVNTSTPLNVTMEPMGAITEILHLLGDVTAVSISSLYLLFNLVIESDSSDFYCSSIASDFERLQGRKLKSYDCIGHPPKSKLPLQLGLGLGLGIPVFLVVAFLLRLFFKGPWVKKVWGTEMWTPQPVVKPPAYELGVPPTYATDGPPTYDASEGEQGSEQGAANVAGTHMGDGSSVRGEGASEHSAGDAASARLGDGSSALHEGASGRRVT
;
A
#
# COMPACT_ATOMS: atom_id res chain seq x y z
N MET A 1 -26.56 57.93 -66.41
CA MET A 1 -27.34 57.82 -65.16
C MET A 1 -27.16 56.39 -64.65
N MET A 2 -26.16 56.17 -63.77
CA MET A 2 -25.82 54.85 -63.20
C MET A 2 -26.71 54.60 -61.97
N ARG A 3 -27.40 53.46 -61.94
CA ARG A 3 -28.14 52.97 -60.77
C ARG A 3 -27.25 51.99 -60.01
N SER A 4 -26.97 52.32 -58.75
CA SER A 4 -26.33 51.45 -57.76
C SER A 4 -27.32 50.39 -57.26
N TRP A 5 -26.96 49.12 -57.39
CA TRP A 5 -27.65 48.01 -56.75
C TRP A 5 -27.22 47.90 -55.29
N PHE A 6 -28.19 47.96 -54.38
CA PHE A 6 -27.99 47.72 -52.96
C PHE A 6 -27.85 46.21 -52.72
N ALA A 7 -26.68 45.80 -52.24
CA ALA A 7 -26.47 44.46 -51.68
C ALA A 7 -27.14 44.36 -50.30
N THR A 8 -28.11 43.46 -50.16
CA THR A 8 -28.87 43.22 -48.94
C THR A 8 -28.07 42.42 -47.91
N ALA A 9 -28.09 42.88 -46.65
CA ALA A 9 -27.35 42.35 -45.49
C ALA A 9 -27.64 40.87 -45.11
N THR A 10 -28.57 40.20 -45.77
CA THR A 10 -28.90 38.78 -45.55
C THR A 10 -27.87 37.83 -46.18
N SER A 11 -27.17 38.24 -47.23
CA SER A 11 -26.16 37.41 -47.90
C SER A 11 -24.90 37.21 -47.05
N LEU A 12 -24.52 38.20 -46.23
CA LEU A 12 -23.35 38.13 -45.35
C LEU A 12 -23.55 37.12 -44.20
N ARG A 13 -24.79 36.96 -43.71
CA ARG A 13 -25.10 36.01 -42.63
C ARG A 13 -25.05 34.55 -43.09
N PHE A 14 -25.44 34.26 -44.33
CA PHE A 14 -25.29 32.91 -44.90
C PHE A 14 -23.84 32.56 -45.20
N LEU A 15 -23.00 33.52 -45.59
CA LEU A 15 -21.55 33.32 -45.77
C LEU A 15 -20.85 33.06 -44.43
N LEU A 16 -21.24 33.78 -43.35
CA LEU A 16 -20.70 33.54 -42.01
C LEU A 16 -21.18 32.20 -41.42
N LEU A 17 -22.42 31.77 -41.67
CA LEU A 17 -22.88 30.43 -41.29
C LEU A 17 -22.19 29.32 -42.12
N ALA A 18 -21.96 29.53 -43.41
CA ALA A 18 -21.26 28.55 -44.25
C ALA A 18 -19.79 28.38 -43.85
N LEU A 19 -19.10 29.46 -43.43
CA LEU A 19 -17.76 29.38 -42.86
C LEU A 19 -17.76 28.68 -41.49
N ALA A 20 -18.75 28.92 -40.63
CA ALA A 20 -18.86 28.24 -39.34
C ALA A 20 -19.25 26.74 -39.44
N VAL A 21 -19.91 26.32 -40.53
CA VAL A 21 -20.26 24.90 -40.74
C VAL A 21 -19.10 24.12 -41.39
N SER A 22 -18.21 24.78 -42.13
CA SER A 22 -17.07 24.12 -42.77
C SER A 22 -16.00 23.65 -41.77
N ASP A 23 -15.99 24.17 -40.54
CA ASP A 23 -15.03 23.82 -39.47
C ASP A 23 -15.53 22.66 -38.56
N THR A 24 -16.64 22.00 -38.92
CA THR A 24 -17.20 20.89 -38.12
C THR A 24 -17.11 19.51 -38.76
N LEU A 25 -16.46 19.41 -39.92
CA LEU A 25 -16.19 18.11 -40.51
C LEU A 25 -15.03 17.48 -39.74
N ALA A 26 -15.33 16.39 -39.01
CA ALA A 26 -14.30 15.55 -38.44
C ALA A 26 -13.38 15.06 -39.57
N ILE A 27 -12.10 15.42 -39.49
CA ILE A 27 -11.06 14.97 -40.41
C ILE A 27 -10.43 13.74 -39.78
N GLU A 28 -10.78 12.59 -40.34
CA GLU A 28 -10.23 11.29 -39.94
C GLU A 28 -8.89 11.06 -40.63
N CYS A 29 -7.87 10.78 -39.83
CA CYS A 29 -6.55 10.39 -40.29
C CYS A 29 -6.34 8.92 -39.96
N SER A 30 -6.41 8.06 -40.99
CA SER A 30 -6.10 6.64 -40.85
C SER A 30 -4.61 6.38 -41.08
N ILE A 31 -3.99 5.70 -40.12
CA ILE A 31 -2.57 5.28 -40.18
C ILE A 31 -2.50 3.74 -40.33
N TYR A 32 -3.63 3.12 -40.70
CA TYR A 32 -3.82 1.68 -40.66
C TYR A 32 -3.13 0.90 -41.80
N GLU A 33 -2.83 1.54 -42.94
CA GLU A 33 -2.31 0.86 -44.14
C GLU A 33 -0.88 0.27 -44.00
N GLU A 34 -0.18 0.52 -42.90
CA GLU A 34 1.15 -0.08 -42.64
C GLU A 34 1.18 -1.06 -41.46
N SER A 35 0.02 -1.52 -40.96
CA SER A 35 -0.06 -2.32 -39.71
C SER A 35 0.53 -3.74 -39.83
N ILE A 36 0.61 -4.33 -41.02
CA ILE A 36 1.30 -5.62 -41.22
C ILE A 36 2.83 -5.44 -41.24
N ILE A 37 3.33 -4.28 -41.68
CA ILE A 37 4.77 -3.96 -41.75
C ILE A 37 5.29 -3.36 -40.43
N ALA A 38 4.41 -2.93 -39.51
CA ALA A 38 4.81 -2.48 -38.17
C ALA A 38 5.50 -3.56 -37.32
N ARG A 39 5.30 -4.86 -37.63
CA ARG A 39 6.12 -5.95 -37.06
C ARG A 39 7.55 -6.01 -37.60
N LEU A 40 7.90 -5.18 -38.59
CA LEU A 40 9.15 -5.20 -39.35
C LEU A 40 9.95 -3.87 -39.29
N GLY A 41 9.65 -2.96 -38.35
CA GLY A 41 10.54 -1.83 -38.03
C GLY A 41 10.34 -0.54 -38.83
N GLY A 42 9.13 -0.26 -39.32
CA GLY A 42 8.76 1.08 -39.80
C GLY A 42 8.57 2.05 -38.63
N LYS A 43 9.26 3.20 -38.64
CA LYS A 43 9.16 4.24 -37.61
C LYS A 43 7.75 4.86 -37.60
N LYS A 44 6.88 4.39 -36.70
CA LYS A 44 5.53 4.94 -36.49
C LYS A 44 5.42 5.87 -35.28
N GLU A 45 6.49 5.95 -34.52
CA GLU A 45 6.59 6.78 -33.33
C GLU A 45 6.74 8.26 -33.74
N VAL A 46 6.41 9.17 -32.81
CA VAL A 46 6.79 10.58 -32.91
C VAL A 46 7.91 10.85 -31.90
N SER A 47 9.00 11.48 -32.35
CA SER A 47 10.18 11.74 -31.50
C SER A 47 10.26 13.17 -30.99
N ASN A 48 9.38 14.07 -31.43
CA ASN A 48 9.29 15.45 -30.93
C ASN A 48 7.96 16.10 -31.35
N GLN A 49 7.66 17.26 -30.76
CA GLN A 49 6.44 18.03 -31.03
C GLN A 49 6.28 18.42 -32.51
N GLN A 50 7.37 18.79 -33.18
CA GLN A 50 7.32 19.20 -34.59
C GLN A 50 6.88 18.03 -35.49
N GLU A 51 7.36 16.81 -35.22
CA GLU A 51 6.94 15.62 -35.94
C GLU A 51 5.46 15.29 -35.68
N LEU A 52 5.01 15.40 -34.42
CA LEU A 52 3.60 15.24 -34.06
C LEU A 52 2.71 16.22 -34.84
N ASP A 53 3.07 17.51 -34.83
CA ASP A 53 2.32 18.58 -35.51
C ASP A 53 2.22 18.36 -37.02
N ILE A 54 3.31 17.93 -37.67
CA ILE A 54 3.35 17.66 -39.11
C ILE A 54 2.53 16.41 -39.44
N LYS A 55 2.69 15.34 -38.66
CA LYS A 55 2.08 14.04 -38.93
C LYS A 55 0.57 14.06 -38.79
N TYR A 56 0.05 14.83 -37.83
CA TYR A 56 -1.38 14.91 -37.52
C TYR A 56 -1.99 16.27 -37.84
N ALA A 57 -1.36 17.03 -38.75
CA ALA A 57 -1.83 18.35 -39.15
C ALA A 57 -3.28 18.30 -39.67
N GLY A 58 -4.19 18.98 -38.96
CA GLY A 58 -5.60 19.06 -39.33
C GLY A 58 -6.45 17.83 -38.98
N CYS A 59 -5.88 16.81 -38.34
CA CYS A 59 -6.63 15.64 -37.89
C CYS A 59 -7.47 15.99 -36.65
N THR A 60 -8.72 15.53 -36.63
CA THR A 60 -9.59 15.61 -35.44
C THR A 60 -9.93 14.22 -34.89
N GLU A 61 -9.86 13.20 -35.73
CA GLU A 61 -10.01 11.78 -35.36
C GLU A 61 -8.82 10.98 -35.90
N ILE A 62 -8.29 10.06 -35.11
CA ILE A 62 -7.12 9.25 -35.47
C ILE A 62 -7.48 7.76 -35.41
N ASP A 63 -7.47 7.12 -36.57
CA ASP A 63 -7.63 5.68 -36.72
C ASP A 63 -6.25 4.98 -36.65
N GLY A 64 -5.90 4.59 -35.43
CA GLY A 64 -4.62 3.98 -35.07
C GLY A 64 -4.11 4.46 -33.71
N PRO A 65 -3.07 3.81 -33.16
CA PRO A 65 -2.44 4.26 -31.93
C PRO A 65 -1.49 5.42 -32.21
N VAL A 66 -1.40 6.34 -31.26
CA VAL A 66 -0.37 7.39 -31.24
C VAL A 66 0.75 6.92 -30.32
N ILE A 67 1.95 6.76 -30.89
CA ILE A 67 3.09 6.16 -30.21
C ILE A 67 4.15 7.22 -29.95
N ILE A 68 4.47 7.47 -28.70
CA ILE A 68 5.53 8.40 -28.27
C ILE A 68 6.86 7.63 -28.29
N ALA A 69 7.83 8.11 -29.05
CA ALA A 69 9.14 7.48 -29.17
C ALA A 69 9.94 7.55 -27.86
N ALA A 70 10.90 6.64 -27.68
CA ALA A 70 11.77 6.61 -26.51
C ALA A 70 12.65 7.85 -26.39
N ASP A 71 12.96 8.49 -27.51
CA ASP A 71 13.77 9.71 -27.59
C ASP A 71 12.94 11.00 -27.61
N TYR A 72 11.63 10.93 -27.33
CA TYR A 72 10.81 12.13 -27.18
C TYR A 72 11.29 12.97 -26.00
N THR A 73 11.49 14.26 -26.25
CA THR A 73 11.98 15.22 -25.24
C THR A 73 11.01 16.37 -25.05
N GLY A 74 10.86 16.79 -23.80
CA GLY A 74 10.03 17.94 -23.44
C GLY A 74 8.54 17.60 -23.40
N ASP A 75 7.74 18.58 -23.80
CA ASP A 75 6.28 18.54 -23.65
C ASP A 75 5.60 17.86 -24.84
N PHE A 76 4.62 17.00 -24.56
CA PHE A 76 3.73 16.40 -25.55
C PHE A 76 2.38 17.13 -25.49
N TYR A 77 2.15 18.02 -26.45
CA TYR A 77 0.93 18.82 -26.53
C TYR A 77 0.14 18.44 -27.78
N PHE A 78 -1.08 17.94 -27.63
CA PHE A 78 -1.85 17.41 -28.76
C PHE A 78 -3.28 17.97 -28.83
N PRO A 79 -3.46 19.21 -29.32
CA PRO A 79 -4.75 19.87 -29.39
C PRO A 79 -5.57 19.43 -30.61
N ASN A 80 -6.85 19.79 -30.63
CA ASN A 80 -7.84 19.59 -31.71
C ASN A 80 -8.20 18.14 -32.03
N VAL A 81 -7.53 17.16 -31.42
CA VAL A 81 -7.88 15.73 -31.55
C VAL A 81 -8.95 15.39 -30.53
N THR A 82 -10.13 15.03 -31.02
CA THR A 82 -11.29 14.69 -30.19
C THR A 82 -11.43 13.19 -29.94
N LYS A 83 -10.82 12.37 -30.80
CA LYS A 83 -10.92 10.91 -30.73
C LYS A 83 -9.67 10.19 -31.23
N ILE A 84 -9.23 9.17 -30.49
CA ILE A 84 -8.19 8.23 -30.91
C ILE A 84 -8.75 6.81 -30.77
N TYR A 85 -8.89 6.08 -31.88
CA TYR A 85 -9.58 4.78 -31.87
C TYR A 85 -8.81 3.68 -31.11
N ASN A 86 -7.48 3.70 -31.12
CA ASN A 86 -6.68 2.66 -30.48
C ASN A 86 -6.07 3.11 -29.16
N GLY A 87 -5.53 4.33 -29.07
CA GLY A 87 -4.99 4.84 -27.81
C GLY A 87 -3.72 5.66 -27.96
N LEU A 88 -3.24 6.17 -26.82
CA LEU A 88 -1.95 6.84 -26.67
C LEU A 88 -1.02 5.91 -25.89
N ILE A 89 0.13 5.56 -26.47
CA ILE A 89 1.13 4.68 -25.84
C ILE A 89 2.53 5.29 -25.88
N THR A 90 3.35 5.02 -24.88
CA THR A 90 4.81 5.08 -25.06
C THR A 90 5.30 3.85 -25.80
N VAL A 91 6.41 3.99 -26.52
CA VAL A 91 6.99 2.88 -27.29
C VAL A 91 7.27 1.68 -26.38
N ASN A 92 6.85 0.50 -26.84
CA ASN A 92 7.15 -0.77 -26.20
C ASN A 92 7.92 -1.66 -27.18
N HIS A 93 8.91 -2.40 -26.70
CA HIS A 93 9.64 -3.34 -27.53
C HIS A 93 9.16 -4.76 -27.23
N TYR A 94 8.46 -5.38 -28.18
CA TYR A 94 8.11 -6.79 -28.05
C TYR A 94 9.35 -7.66 -28.33
N SER A 95 9.95 -8.20 -27.27
CA SER A 95 11.04 -9.16 -27.40
C SER A 95 10.49 -10.52 -27.80
N GLN A 96 10.57 -10.85 -29.09
CA GLN A 96 10.15 -12.17 -29.58
C GLN A 96 10.87 -13.33 -28.88
N ARG A 97 12.10 -13.10 -28.41
CA ARG A 97 12.91 -14.12 -27.73
C ARG A 97 12.40 -14.45 -26.34
N GLN A 98 11.85 -13.46 -25.63
CA GLN A 98 11.37 -13.63 -24.26
C GLN A 98 9.86 -13.80 -24.17
N HIS A 99 9.12 -13.63 -25.29
CA HIS A 99 7.66 -13.54 -25.29
C HIS A 99 7.16 -12.51 -24.25
N GLN A 100 7.95 -11.45 -24.03
CA GLN A 100 7.69 -10.41 -23.06
C GLN A 100 7.79 -9.05 -23.75
N GLN A 101 6.86 -8.17 -23.41
CA GLN A 101 6.95 -6.75 -23.71
C GLN A 101 8.00 -6.17 -22.77
N GLU A 102 9.11 -5.71 -23.34
CA GLU A 102 10.10 -4.93 -22.62
C GLU A 102 9.69 -3.47 -22.78
N GLN A 103 9.41 -2.81 -21.66
CA GLN A 103 9.09 -1.39 -21.63
C GLN A 103 10.37 -0.62 -21.92
N VAL A 104 10.35 0.24 -22.94
CA VAL A 104 11.47 1.11 -23.26
C VAL A 104 11.22 2.43 -22.54
N PRO A 105 12.13 2.86 -21.65
CA PRO A 105 11.91 4.10 -20.91
C PRO A 105 11.90 5.31 -21.85
N VAL A 106 11.07 6.30 -21.52
CA VAL A 106 10.97 7.61 -22.18
C VAL A 106 11.37 8.69 -21.16
N PRO A 107 12.66 8.76 -20.78
CA PRO A 107 13.09 9.47 -19.57
C PRO A 107 13.07 11.00 -19.68
N LEU A 108 12.83 11.56 -20.87
CA LEU A 108 12.92 13.00 -21.13
C LEU A 108 11.55 13.64 -21.42
N LEU A 109 10.47 12.86 -21.36
CA LEU A 109 9.10 13.36 -21.50
C LEU A 109 8.70 14.08 -20.19
N THR A 110 8.37 15.37 -20.28
CA THR A 110 8.09 16.22 -19.10
C THR A 110 6.61 16.47 -18.86
N SER A 111 5.80 16.51 -19.91
CA SER A 111 4.34 16.66 -19.80
C SER A 111 3.59 15.99 -20.94
N ILE A 112 2.33 15.62 -20.69
CA ILE A 112 1.37 15.14 -21.69
C ILE A 112 0.07 15.93 -21.51
N GLU A 113 -0.33 16.67 -22.53
CA GLU A 113 -1.54 17.49 -22.53
C GLU A 113 -2.33 17.24 -23.81
N VAL A 114 -3.53 16.68 -23.68
CA VAL A 114 -4.42 16.39 -24.81
C VAL A 114 -5.80 16.99 -24.52
N PRO A 115 -5.93 18.33 -24.65
CA PRO A 115 -7.04 19.08 -24.05
C PRO A 115 -8.41 18.74 -24.63
N ASP A 116 -8.48 18.40 -25.91
CA ASP A 116 -9.74 18.23 -26.65
C ASP A 116 -10.17 16.76 -26.78
N LEU A 117 -9.34 15.81 -26.32
CA LEU A 117 -9.62 14.39 -26.46
C LEU A 117 -10.78 14.00 -25.56
N ASN A 118 -11.88 13.58 -26.18
CA ASN A 118 -13.11 13.20 -25.49
C ASN A 118 -13.22 11.68 -25.29
N ASN A 119 -12.70 10.91 -26.26
CA ASN A 119 -12.78 9.46 -26.24
C ASN A 119 -11.47 8.83 -26.76
N THR A 120 -10.97 7.87 -26.01
CA THR A 120 -9.92 6.96 -26.47
C THR A 120 -10.12 5.58 -25.89
N ARG A 121 -9.56 4.57 -26.54
CA ARG A 121 -9.63 3.20 -26.03
C ARG A 121 -8.71 2.99 -24.82
N PHE A 122 -7.43 3.29 -24.93
CA PHE A 122 -6.48 3.20 -23.81
C PHE A 122 -5.49 4.37 -23.79
N ILE A 123 -4.86 4.56 -22.62
CA ILE A 123 -3.71 5.42 -22.39
C ILE A 123 -2.70 4.61 -21.59
N GLU A 124 -1.54 4.31 -22.16
CA GLU A 124 -0.51 3.46 -21.55
C GLU A 124 0.84 4.17 -21.62
N ILE A 125 1.24 4.79 -20.51
CA ILE A 125 2.47 5.59 -20.41
C ILE A 125 3.38 4.94 -19.38
N HIS A 126 4.50 4.40 -19.85
CA HIS A 126 5.44 3.65 -19.02
C HIS A 126 6.86 4.22 -19.11
N GLY A 127 7.61 4.08 -18.01
CA GLY A 127 9.04 4.41 -17.97
C GLY A 127 9.31 5.89 -18.12
N VAL A 128 8.51 6.74 -17.46
CA VAL A 128 8.49 8.21 -17.62
C VAL A 128 8.86 8.94 -16.32
N PRO A 129 10.08 8.75 -15.79
CA PRO A 129 10.48 9.33 -14.50
C PRO A 129 10.50 10.86 -14.49
N ALA A 130 10.70 11.52 -15.64
CA ALA A 130 10.68 12.98 -15.74
C ALA A 130 9.29 13.59 -15.91
N LEU A 131 8.23 12.77 -16.08
CA LEU A 131 6.88 13.26 -16.34
C LEU A 131 6.32 13.95 -15.10
N ARG A 132 6.08 15.25 -15.19
CA ARG A 132 5.56 16.07 -14.10
C ARG A 132 4.06 16.33 -14.20
N THR A 133 3.47 16.23 -15.39
CA THR A 133 2.05 16.51 -15.58
C THR A 133 1.47 15.66 -16.70
N ILE A 134 0.30 15.10 -16.45
CA ILE A 134 -0.53 14.44 -17.45
C ILE A 134 -1.96 14.95 -17.31
N SER A 135 -2.52 15.50 -18.38
CA SER A 135 -3.82 16.18 -18.36
C SER A 135 -4.67 15.87 -19.59
N PHE A 136 -5.88 15.38 -19.31
CA PHE A 136 -6.91 15.06 -20.30
C PHE A 136 -8.24 15.69 -19.88
N PRO A 137 -8.36 17.03 -19.94
CA PRO A 137 -9.47 17.76 -19.34
C PRO A 137 -10.82 17.45 -19.96
N SER A 138 -10.88 17.08 -21.24
CA SER A 138 -12.14 16.75 -21.94
C SER A 138 -12.44 15.25 -22.01
N LEU A 139 -11.54 14.38 -21.54
CA LEU A 139 -11.70 12.94 -21.70
C LEU A 139 -12.80 12.43 -20.78
N THR A 140 -13.91 11.96 -21.35
CA THR A 140 -15.08 11.53 -20.58
C THR A 140 -15.15 10.03 -20.38
N ILE A 141 -14.67 9.27 -21.37
CA ILE A 141 -14.76 7.82 -21.41
C ILE A 141 -13.42 7.26 -21.88
N LEU A 142 -12.96 6.24 -21.15
CA LEU A 142 -11.87 5.40 -21.56
C LEU A 142 -12.40 3.95 -21.66
N ASP A 143 -12.36 3.37 -22.86
CA ASP A 143 -13.07 2.11 -23.13
C ASP A 143 -12.33 0.86 -22.62
N ASP A 144 -11.04 0.98 -22.29
CA ASP A 144 -10.16 -0.12 -21.88
C ASP A 144 -9.34 0.31 -20.63
N SER A 145 -8.06 0.64 -20.76
CA SER A 145 -7.15 0.90 -19.64
C SER A 145 -6.52 2.31 -19.61
N LEU A 146 -6.40 2.88 -18.42
CA LEU A 146 -5.46 3.98 -18.11
C LEU A 146 -4.34 3.39 -17.27
N SER A 147 -3.13 3.28 -17.82
CA SER A 147 -1.94 2.78 -17.14
C SER A 147 -0.83 3.82 -17.17
N LEU A 148 -0.39 4.26 -16.00
CA LEU A 148 0.76 5.14 -15.82
C LEU A 148 1.76 4.45 -14.88
N ASP A 149 2.96 4.14 -15.37
CA ASP A 149 3.97 3.44 -14.57
C ASP A 149 5.31 4.21 -14.53
N GLU A 150 6.01 4.07 -13.40
CA GLU A 150 7.34 4.65 -13.16
C GLU A 150 7.36 6.19 -13.25
N VAL A 151 6.31 6.84 -12.75
CA VAL A 151 6.24 8.30 -12.62
C VAL A 151 6.87 8.79 -11.32
N GLU A 152 7.52 9.96 -11.36
CA GLU A 152 8.10 10.63 -10.18
C GLU A 152 7.63 12.09 -10.06
N ASP A 153 7.00 12.40 -8.93
CA ASP A 153 6.34 13.67 -8.60
C ASP A 153 5.38 14.19 -9.68
N CYS A 154 4.58 13.30 -10.26
CA CYS A 154 3.64 13.64 -11.33
C CYS A 154 2.31 14.20 -10.80
N PHE A 155 1.70 15.14 -11.53
CA PHE A 155 0.32 15.57 -11.37
C PHE A 155 -0.56 14.88 -12.44
N VAL A 156 -1.55 14.12 -11.99
CA VAL A 156 -2.45 13.34 -12.85
C VAL A 156 -3.85 13.96 -12.82
N ASP A 157 -4.31 14.49 -13.95
CA ASP A 157 -5.57 15.25 -14.04
C ASP A 157 -6.50 14.76 -15.15
N PHE A 158 -7.62 14.16 -14.73
CA PHE A 158 -8.69 13.65 -15.58
C PHE A 158 -10.04 14.17 -15.07
N PRO A 159 -10.28 15.49 -15.11
CA PRO A 159 -11.42 16.12 -14.44
C PRO A 159 -12.77 15.69 -15.01
N SER A 160 -12.82 15.30 -16.28
CA SER A 160 -14.06 14.89 -16.97
C SER A 160 -14.27 13.39 -17.05
N LEU A 161 -13.29 12.57 -16.62
CA LEU A 161 -13.37 11.12 -16.79
C LEU A 161 -14.46 10.55 -15.89
N THR A 162 -15.43 9.87 -16.49
CA THR A 162 -16.58 9.29 -15.79
C THR A 162 -16.52 7.77 -15.64
N ARG A 163 -15.84 7.10 -16.58
CA ARG A 163 -15.76 5.64 -16.66
C ARG A 163 -14.43 5.17 -17.25
N THR A 164 -13.88 4.11 -16.67
CA THR A 164 -12.76 3.32 -17.21
C THR A 164 -12.94 1.83 -16.86
N VAL A 165 -12.35 0.91 -17.63
CA VAL A 165 -12.37 -0.53 -17.31
C VAL A 165 -11.21 -0.91 -16.39
N ASP A 166 -10.06 -0.26 -16.55
CA ASP A 166 -8.88 -0.42 -15.71
C ASP A 166 -8.19 0.93 -15.47
N LEU A 167 -7.72 1.14 -14.25
CA LEU A 167 -7.03 2.35 -13.82
C LEU A 167 -5.82 1.95 -12.98
N GLN A 168 -4.63 2.05 -13.56
CA GLN A 168 -3.38 1.74 -12.90
C GLN A 168 -2.50 2.99 -12.87
N ILE A 169 -2.14 3.42 -11.66
CA ILE A 169 -1.22 4.52 -11.43
C ILE A 169 -0.13 4.01 -10.48
N ILE A 170 1.06 3.80 -11.02
CA ILE A 170 2.20 3.20 -10.34
C ILE A 170 3.37 4.19 -10.35
N GLY A 171 3.80 4.60 -9.17
CA GLY A 171 4.90 5.54 -8.98
C GLY A 171 4.59 6.59 -7.93
N ASN A 172 5.50 7.55 -7.79
CA ASN A 172 5.35 8.63 -6.82
C ASN A 172 4.52 9.77 -7.43
N VAL A 173 3.22 9.79 -7.14
CA VAL A 173 2.30 10.82 -7.64
C VAL A 173 2.04 11.83 -6.53
N THR A 174 2.24 13.12 -6.84
CA THR A 174 2.00 14.19 -5.85
C THR A 174 0.51 14.51 -5.72
N ARG A 175 -0.24 14.40 -6.81
CA ARG A 175 -1.68 14.69 -6.81
C ARG A 175 -2.43 13.91 -7.91
N LEU A 176 -3.55 13.31 -7.50
CA LEU A 176 -4.49 12.57 -8.34
C LEU A 176 -5.83 13.34 -8.40
N SER A 177 -6.38 13.53 -9.59
CA SER A 177 -7.63 14.28 -9.79
C SER A 177 -8.58 13.54 -10.74
N PHE A 178 -9.61 12.93 -10.14
CA PHE A 178 -10.69 12.19 -10.81
C PHE A 178 -12.06 12.55 -10.20
N PRO A 179 -12.47 13.83 -10.23
CA PRO A 179 -13.66 14.31 -9.51
C PRO A 179 -14.97 13.72 -10.03
N LEU A 180 -15.05 13.31 -11.29
CA LEU A 180 -16.26 12.78 -11.92
C LEU A 180 -16.24 11.27 -12.18
N LEU A 181 -15.17 10.57 -11.80
CA LEU A 181 -15.03 9.13 -12.05
C LEU A 181 -16.05 8.37 -11.20
N ALA A 182 -17.09 7.84 -11.84
CA ALA A 182 -18.20 7.15 -11.20
C ALA A 182 -18.04 5.62 -11.26
N ASP A 183 -17.42 5.11 -12.31
CA ASP A 183 -17.11 3.70 -12.50
C ASP A 183 -15.62 3.52 -12.82
N GLY A 184 -14.87 3.03 -11.82
CA GLY A 184 -13.41 2.94 -11.87
C GLY A 184 -12.89 1.61 -12.42
N GLY A 185 -13.76 0.63 -12.69
CA GLY A 185 -13.31 -0.69 -13.11
C GLY A 185 -12.34 -1.34 -12.13
N THR A 186 -11.27 -1.97 -12.60
CA THR A 186 -10.17 -2.44 -11.74
C THR A 186 -9.24 -1.26 -11.45
N MET A 187 -9.03 -0.93 -10.18
CA MET A 187 -8.23 0.21 -9.78
C MET A 187 -6.99 -0.24 -9.02
N ARG A 188 -5.83 0.30 -9.41
CA ARG A 188 -4.54 0.15 -8.73
C ARG A 188 -3.89 1.52 -8.60
N VAL A 189 -3.66 1.97 -7.37
CA VAL A 189 -2.86 3.15 -7.09
C VAL A 189 -1.75 2.72 -6.14
N SER A 190 -0.51 2.73 -6.62
CA SER A 190 0.64 2.20 -5.89
C SER A 190 1.84 3.12 -6.00
N SER A 191 2.43 3.48 -4.87
CA SER A 191 3.76 4.13 -4.88
C SER A 191 4.92 3.15 -5.08
N ASN A 192 4.67 1.84 -5.03
CA ASN A 192 5.68 0.81 -5.27
C ASN A 192 5.66 0.34 -6.74
N PRO A 193 6.76 0.51 -7.50
CA PRO A 193 6.86 0.06 -8.89
C PRO A 193 7.02 -1.46 -9.03
N LYS A 194 7.43 -2.17 -7.98
CA LYS A 194 7.60 -3.62 -8.05
C LYS A 194 6.24 -4.28 -8.14
N SER A 195 6.05 -5.10 -9.16
CA SER A 195 4.88 -5.98 -9.27
C SER A 195 4.91 -6.92 -8.06
N ASP A 196 3.91 -6.81 -7.18
CA ASP A 196 3.67 -7.75 -6.08
C ASP A 196 3.25 -9.13 -6.64
N LYS A 197 4.16 -9.83 -7.32
CA LYS A 197 3.93 -11.19 -7.82
C LYS A 197 4.02 -12.23 -6.70
N GLU A 198 4.41 -11.85 -5.49
CA GLU A 198 4.43 -12.76 -4.35
C GLU A 198 3.07 -12.83 -3.66
N TYR A 199 2.27 -13.79 -4.13
CA TYR A 199 1.04 -14.25 -3.46
C TYR A 199 1.24 -14.65 -1.98
N SER A 200 2.48 -14.92 -1.54
CA SER A 200 2.79 -15.34 -0.16
C SER A 200 2.88 -14.19 0.85
N ASN A 201 3.08 -12.95 0.40
CA ASN A 201 3.41 -11.80 1.27
C ASN A 201 2.32 -10.71 1.23
N TYR A 202 1.05 -11.10 1.09
CA TYR A 202 -0.03 -10.17 0.70
C TYR A 202 -0.47 -9.17 1.80
N LEU A 203 -0.05 -9.35 3.06
CA LEU A 203 -0.26 -8.39 4.15
C LEU A 203 1.05 -7.79 4.69
N ILE A 204 2.14 -7.87 3.93
CA ILE A 204 3.41 -7.24 4.28
C ILE A 204 3.44 -5.84 3.69
N VAL A 205 3.71 -4.85 4.55
CA VAL A 205 3.92 -3.46 4.14
C VAL A 205 5.42 -3.22 4.14
N ASP A 206 5.98 -2.92 2.97
CA ASP A 206 7.38 -2.50 2.84
C ASP A 206 7.49 -1.02 3.26
N PRO A 207 8.17 -0.69 4.37
CA PRO A 207 8.35 0.68 4.82
C PRO A 207 9.43 1.35 3.95
N VAL A 208 9.04 1.77 2.76
CA VAL A 208 9.86 2.63 1.91
C VAL A 208 9.47 4.07 2.19
N ASP A 209 10.45 4.96 2.36
CA ASP A 209 10.19 6.40 2.46
C ASP A 209 9.57 6.88 1.14
N GLN A 210 8.24 6.98 1.12
CA GLN A 210 7.43 7.40 -0.02
C GLN A 210 6.72 8.72 0.29
N ALA A 211 6.52 9.54 -0.73
CA ALA A 211 5.82 10.80 -0.55
C ALA A 211 4.36 10.55 -0.08
N PRO A 212 3.83 11.43 0.78
CA PRO A 212 2.43 11.42 1.17
C PRO A 212 1.48 11.42 -0.03
N LEU A 213 0.53 10.49 -0.05
CA LEU A 213 -0.47 10.36 -1.11
C LEU A 213 -1.87 10.65 -0.56
N ASP A 214 -2.60 11.53 -1.26
CA ASP A 214 -4.02 11.82 -0.99
C ASP A 214 -4.89 11.21 -2.11
N ILE A 215 -5.77 10.29 -1.73
CA ILE A 215 -6.59 9.52 -2.67
C ILE A 215 -8.06 9.92 -2.52
N LYS A 216 -8.57 10.65 -3.51
CA LYS A 216 -9.94 11.17 -3.52
C LYS A 216 -10.65 10.81 -4.82
N PHE A 217 -11.71 10.03 -4.71
CA PHE A 217 -12.64 9.74 -5.80
C PHE A 217 -14.07 10.07 -5.34
N PRO A 218 -14.46 11.36 -5.32
CA PRO A 218 -15.70 11.80 -4.67
C PRO A 218 -16.98 11.29 -5.36
N ALA A 219 -16.94 11.06 -6.67
CA ALA A 219 -18.07 10.56 -7.46
C ALA A 219 -18.07 9.03 -7.66
N LEU A 220 -17.04 8.32 -7.18
CA LEU A 220 -16.89 6.88 -7.43
C LEU A 220 -18.01 6.11 -6.74
N GLN A 221 -18.78 5.37 -7.53
CA GLN A 221 -19.93 4.57 -7.08
C GLN A 221 -19.66 3.08 -7.20
N ASN A 222 -18.94 2.68 -8.26
CA ASN A 222 -18.67 1.28 -8.60
C ASN A 222 -17.19 1.07 -8.94
N ALA A 223 -16.68 -0.09 -8.55
CA ALA A 223 -15.41 -0.63 -9.01
C ALA A 223 -15.50 -2.17 -9.09
N THR A 224 -14.66 -2.79 -9.90
CA THR A 224 -14.49 -4.25 -9.95
C THR A 224 -13.62 -4.73 -8.80
N SER A 225 -12.48 -4.07 -8.60
CA SER A 225 -11.50 -4.32 -7.53
C SER A 225 -10.71 -3.03 -7.28
N ILE A 226 -10.21 -2.84 -6.06
CA ILE A 226 -9.42 -1.67 -5.67
C ILE A 226 -8.18 -2.13 -4.91
N TYR A 227 -7.01 -1.69 -5.36
CA TYR A 227 -5.72 -1.89 -4.72
C TYR A 227 -5.04 -0.54 -4.47
N LEU A 228 -4.83 -0.19 -3.20
CA LEU A 228 -4.17 1.05 -2.80
C LEU A 228 -2.92 0.70 -1.99
N GLN A 229 -1.77 1.27 -2.37
CA GLN A 229 -0.50 1.05 -1.68
C GLN A 229 0.34 2.33 -1.60
N GLY A 230 0.84 2.66 -0.42
CA GLY A 230 1.81 3.74 -0.23
C GLY A 230 1.69 4.47 1.11
N SER A 231 2.24 5.69 1.20
CA SER A 231 2.11 6.57 2.36
C SER A 231 0.80 7.36 2.30
N ILE A 232 -0.35 6.68 2.46
CA ILE A 232 -1.67 7.27 2.26
C ILE A 232 -2.03 8.15 3.45
N THR A 233 -2.18 9.46 3.22
CA THR A 233 -2.54 10.43 4.26
C THR A 233 -4.03 10.65 4.39
N SER A 234 -4.76 10.57 3.28
CA SER A 234 -6.21 10.58 3.27
C SER A 234 -6.80 9.72 2.16
N LEU A 235 -7.93 9.10 2.47
CA LEU A 235 -8.71 8.27 1.57
C LEU A 235 -10.17 8.72 1.61
N SER A 236 -10.74 9.11 0.47
CA SER A 236 -12.13 9.54 0.39
C SER A 236 -12.82 9.00 -0.86
N MET A 237 -13.80 8.12 -0.63
CA MET A 237 -14.68 7.56 -1.67
C MET A 237 -16.11 7.48 -1.11
N PRO A 238 -16.75 8.62 -0.78
CA PRO A 238 -17.97 8.66 0.01
C PRO A 238 -19.18 8.02 -0.68
N GLN A 239 -19.20 7.99 -2.01
CA GLN A 239 -20.29 7.43 -2.81
C GLN A 239 -20.07 5.96 -3.21
N LEU A 240 -18.92 5.38 -2.86
CA LEU A 240 -18.55 4.04 -3.29
C LEU A 240 -19.47 3.03 -2.63
N SER A 241 -20.30 2.37 -3.43
CA SER A 241 -21.39 1.52 -2.96
C SER A 241 -21.19 0.03 -3.24
N LYS A 242 -20.45 -0.27 -4.33
CA LYS A 242 -20.18 -1.64 -4.79
C LYS A 242 -18.72 -1.78 -5.24
N ILE A 243 -18.04 -2.79 -4.69
CA ILE A 243 -16.79 -3.33 -5.22
C ILE A 243 -17.05 -4.79 -5.61
N GLY A 244 -17.01 -5.08 -6.90
CA GLY A 244 -17.23 -6.41 -7.45
C GLY A 244 -17.97 -6.39 -8.77
N ASN A 245 -17.85 -7.50 -9.50
CA ASN A 245 -18.53 -7.71 -10.76
C ASN A 245 -19.19 -9.08 -10.75
N ASP A 246 -20.50 -9.12 -11.00
CA ASP A 246 -21.29 -10.35 -10.98
C ASP A 246 -20.82 -11.39 -12.02
N ARG A 247 -19.98 -10.97 -12.99
CA ARG A 247 -19.44 -11.82 -14.06
C ARG A 247 -18.04 -12.37 -13.78
N GLN A 248 -17.29 -11.84 -12.82
CA GLN A 248 -15.90 -12.23 -12.57
C GLN A 248 -15.76 -12.84 -11.18
N PHE A 249 -15.34 -14.12 -11.15
CA PHE A 249 -15.15 -14.86 -9.90
C PHE A 249 -14.04 -14.30 -9.00
N ASP A 250 -13.09 -13.53 -9.55
CA ASP A 250 -11.98 -12.96 -8.78
C ASP A 250 -12.16 -11.46 -8.50
N ALA A 251 -13.33 -10.90 -8.82
CA ALA A 251 -13.67 -9.52 -8.51
C ALA A 251 -14.16 -9.35 -7.07
N GLY A 252 -14.20 -8.11 -6.59
CA GLY A 252 -14.75 -7.77 -5.28
C GLY A 252 -13.70 -7.59 -4.19
N ASN A 253 -12.45 -7.32 -4.58
CA ASN A 253 -11.34 -7.17 -3.65
C ASN A 253 -11.11 -5.68 -3.35
N LEU A 254 -11.12 -5.32 -2.07
CA LEU A 254 -10.60 -4.05 -1.57
C LEU A 254 -9.33 -4.32 -0.77
N ARG A 255 -8.19 -3.91 -1.30
CA ARG A 255 -6.89 -4.06 -0.66
C ARG A 255 -6.24 -2.71 -0.41
N ILE A 256 -5.85 -2.46 0.83
CA ILE A 256 -5.24 -1.20 1.26
C ILE A 256 -3.98 -1.52 2.08
N LEU A 257 -2.81 -1.13 1.57
CA LEU A 257 -1.52 -1.31 2.24
C LEU A 257 -0.92 0.09 2.50
N THR A 258 -0.92 0.53 3.74
CA THR A 258 -0.50 1.90 4.08
C THR A 258 0.59 1.91 5.13
N HIS A 259 1.52 2.86 5.04
CA HIS A 259 2.49 3.14 6.10
C HIS A 259 2.51 4.64 6.43
N GLY A 260 3.37 5.03 7.37
CA GLY A 260 3.50 6.40 7.81
C GLY A 260 2.42 6.79 8.82
N ASN A 261 1.55 7.73 8.46
CA ASN A 261 0.51 8.21 9.37
C ASN A 261 -0.63 7.20 9.52
N ARG A 262 -1.38 7.31 10.63
CA ARG A 262 -2.58 6.50 10.86
C ARG A 262 -3.66 6.85 9.84
N LEU A 263 -4.05 5.89 9.01
CA LEU A 263 -5.09 6.06 8.01
C LEU A 263 -6.47 5.69 8.58
N ASN A 264 -7.41 6.61 8.52
CA ASN A 264 -8.81 6.33 8.80
C ASN A 264 -9.50 5.87 7.52
N ILE A 265 -9.93 4.61 7.48
CA ILE A 265 -10.62 4.02 6.32
C ILE A 265 -12.12 4.08 6.61
N SER A 266 -12.81 4.99 5.94
CA SER A 266 -14.27 5.12 6.04
C SER A 266 -14.91 5.08 4.66
N LEU A 267 -15.69 4.04 4.41
CA LEU A 267 -16.46 3.84 3.18
C LEU A 267 -17.95 3.67 3.56
N PRO A 268 -18.64 4.77 3.93
CA PRO A 268 -19.94 4.70 4.59
C PRO A 268 -21.05 4.15 3.69
N SER A 269 -20.95 4.34 2.38
CA SER A 269 -21.93 3.87 1.39
C SER A 269 -21.66 2.45 0.89
N LEU A 270 -20.50 1.85 1.23
CA LEU A 270 -20.09 0.56 0.71
C LEU A 270 -20.98 -0.53 1.30
N SER A 271 -21.79 -1.15 0.44
CA SER A 271 -22.80 -2.13 0.83
C SER A 271 -22.51 -3.53 0.26
N ASN A 272 -21.74 -3.58 -0.83
CA ASN A 272 -21.34 -4.82 -1.48
C ASN A 272 -19.81 -4.85 -1.62
N LEU A 273 -19.19 -5.76 -0.86
CA LEU A 273 -17.77 -6.06 -0.89
C LEU A 273 -17.60 -7.55 -0.61
N ARG A 274 -16.73 -8.21 -1.38
CA ARG A 274 -16.45 -9.63 -1.19
C ARG A 274 -15.32 -9.85 -0.21
N HIS A 275 -14.15 -9.27 -0.48
CA HIS A 275 -12.93 -9.42 0.33
C HIS A 275 -12.35 -8.06 0.71
N LEU A 276 -12.10 -7.85 2.00
CA LEU A 276 -11.34 -6.71 2.53
C LEU A 276 -10.00 -7.22 3.05
N SER A 277 -8.91 -6.60 2.59
CA SER A 277 -7.57 -6.80 3.16
C SER A 277 -6.93 -5.44 3.44
N ALA A 278 -6.73 -5.09 4.71
CA ALA A 278 -6.07 -3.84 5.11
C ALA A 278 -4.80 -4.13 5.92
N ALA A 279 -3.68 -3.50 5.58
CA ALA A 279 -2.44 -3.68 6.33
C ALA A 279 -1.66 -2.38 6.58
N GLY A 280 -0.92 -2.36 7.68
CA GLY A 280 0.01 -1.31 8.09
C GLY A 280 -0.57 -0.30 9.08
N THR A 281 -0.35 0.99 8.88
CA THR A 281 -0.69 2.04 9.88
C THR A 281 -2.17 2.41 9.85
N ILE A 282 -3.05 1.52 10.30
CA ILE A 282 -4.50 1.70 10.30
C ILE A 282 -4.96 2.42 11.58
N GLY A 283 -5.67 3.54 11.41
CA GLY A 283 -6.26 4.31 12.51
C GLY A 283 -7.66 3.87 12.90
N SER A 284 -8.53 3.66 11.91
CA SER A 284 -9.91 3.21 12.13
C SER A 284 -10.51 2.60 10.87
N LEU A 285 -11.53 1.75 11.05
CA LEU A 285 -12.29 1.10 9.98
C LEU A 285 -13.78 1.41 10.19
N ASN A 286 -14.46 1.93 9.18
CA ASN A 286 -15.89 2.25 9.24
C ASN A 286 -16.61 1.93 7.93
N PHE A 287 -17.51 0.94 7.98
CA PHE A 287 -18.28 0.42 6.85
C PHE A 287 -19.78 0.38 7.20
N ALA A 288 -20.37 1.56 7.42
CA ALA A 288 -21.73 1.70 7.95
C ALA A 288 -22.85 1.03 7.13
N SER A 289 -22.64 0.76 5.83
CA SER A 289 -23.63 0.09 4.97
C SER A 289 -23.33 -1.38 4.69
N LEU A 290 -22.19 -1.90 5.15
CA LEU A 290 -21.72 -3.25 4.81
C LEU A 290 -22.34 -4.28 5.76
N GLN A 291 -23.30 -5.05 5.26
CA GLN A 291 -24.05 -6.03 6.07
C GLN A 291 -23.38 -7.41 6.12
N SER A 292 -22.70 -7.80 5.06
CA SER A 292 -22.06 -9.11 4.91
C SER A 292 -20.78 -8.98 4.10
N ILE A 293 -19.80 -9.82 4.42
CA ILE A 293 -18.55 -9.96 3.68
C ILE A 293 -18.11 -11.44 3.69
N GLU A 294 -17.34 -11.88 2.70
CA GLU A 294 -16.76 -13.22 2.73
C GLU A 294 -15.50 -13.26 3.57
N ARG A 295 -14.54 -12.37 3.27
CA ARG A 295 -13.25 -12.30 3.93
C ARG A 295 -12.98 -10.92 4.48
N PHE A 296 -12.66 -10.86 5.76
CA PHE A 296 -12.27 -9.64 6.45
C PHE A 296 -10.90 -9.85 7.07
N GLU A 297 -9.87 -9.24 6.49
CA GLU A 297 -8.48 -9.43 6.86
C GLU A 297 -7.84 -8.08 7.22
N VAL A 298 -7.23 -8.01 8.40
CA VAL A 298 -6.54 -6.80 8.87
C VAL A 298 -5.22 -7.18 9.50
N ASN A 299 -4.14 -6.52 9.12
CA ASN A 299 -2.83 -6.62 9.76
C ASN A 299 -2.29 -5.24 10.13
N THR A 300 -2.46 -4.83 11.38
CA THR A 300 -2.17 -3.45 11.81
C THR A 300 -0.82 -3.34 12.52
N SER A 301 -0.03 -2.32 12.19
CA SER A 301 1.19 -1.97 12.93
C SER A 301 0.95 -0.88 13.99
N THR A 302 -0.28 -0.37 14.07
CA THR A 302 -0.69 0.63 15.08
C THR A 302 -1.89 0.13 15.89
N PRO A 303 -2.05 0.60 17.15
CA PRO A 303 -3.16 0.22 18.00
C PRO A 303 -4.51 0.41 17.30
N LEU A 304 -5.23 -0.69 17.04
CA LEU A 304 -6.51 -0.69 16.35
C LEU A 304 -7.60 -1.31 17.22
N ASN A 305 -8.77 -0.66 17.25
CA ASN A 305 -10.01 -1.25 17.75
C ASN A 305 -10.87 -1.64 16.55
N VAL A 306 -11.28 -2.91 16.48
CA VAL A 306 -12.07 -3.45 15.38
C VAL A 306 -13.48 -3.73 15.86
N THR A 307 -14.45 -2.97 15.36
CA THR A 307 -15.88 -3.18 15.63
C THR A 307 -16.59 -3.66 14.38
N MET A 308 -17.33 -4.76 14.48
CA MET A 308 -18.08 -5.30 13.35
C MET A 308 -19.43 -4.62 13.14
N GLU A 309 -19.89 -3.71 14.00
CA GLU A 309 -21.17 -3.02 13.78
C GLU A 309 -21.12 -2.11 12.54
N PRO A 310 -22.12 -2.16 11.62
CA PRO A 310 -23.37 -2.94 11.66
C PRO A 310 -23.34 -4.27 10.87
N MET A 311 -22.17 -4.74 10.45
CA MET A 311 -21.98 -6.03 9.78
C MET A 311 -22.54 -7.17 10.62
N GLY A 312 -23.30 -8.04 9.97
CA GLY A 312 -23.97 -9.19 10.59
C GLY A 312 -23.39 -10.54 10.16
N ALA A 313 -22.72 -10.63 9.00
CA ALA A 313 -22.21 -11.90 8.50
C ALA A 313 -20.79 -11.81 7.94
N ILE A 314 -19.96 -12.77 8.36
CA ILE A 314 -18.66 -13.09 7.74
C ILE A 314 -18.71 -14.55 7.30
N THR A 315 -18.83 -14.79 5.99
CA THR A 315 -19.17 -16.11 5.46
C THR A 315 -17.98 -17.04 5.23
N GLU A 316 -16.74 -16.52 5.21
CA GLU A 316 -15.53 -17.36 5.08
C GLU A 316 -14.56 -17.17 6.26
N ILE A 317 -13.88 -16.03 6.37
CA ILE A 317 -12.83 -15.83 7.38
C ILE A 317 -12.79 -14.40 7.92
N LEU A 318 -12.69 -14.30 9.24
CA LEU A 318 -12.26 -13.11 9.94
C LEU A 318 -10.81 -13.33 10.42
N HIS A 319 -9.87 -12.55 9.87
CA HIS A 319 -8.45 -12.65 10.17
C HIS A 319 -7.91 -11.32 10.68
N LEU A 320 -7.52 -11.25 11.95
CA LEU A 320 -7.02 -10.02 12.57
C LEU A 320 -5.61 -10.27 13.12
N LEU A 321 -4.64 -9.50 12.66
CA LEU A 321 -3.21 -9.63 12.97
C LEU A 321 -2.64 -8.30 13.47
N GLY A 322 -1.56 -8.37 14.25
CA GLY A 322 -0.75 -7.22 14.67
C GLY A 322 -1.27 -6.53 15.94
N ASP A 323 -1.15 -5.20 16.04
CA ASP A 323 -1.48 -4.43 17.25
C ASP A 323 -3.00 -4.16 17.40
N VAL A 324 -3.77 -5.25 17.51
CA VAL A 324 -5.22 -5.21 17.70
C VAL A 324 -5.52 -5.11 19.20
N THR A 325 -6.01 -3.96 19.65
CA THR A 325 -6.25 -3.68 21.08
C THR A 325 -7.61 -4.17 21.59
N ALA A 326 -8.61 -4.19 20.71
CA ALA A 326 -9.98 -4.58 21.04
C ALA A 326 -10.70 -5.11 19.80
N VAL A 327 -11.60 -6.07 20.01
CA VAL A 327 -12.42 -6.68 18.96
C VAL A 327 -13.84 -6.82 19.48
N SER A 328 -14.82 -6.35 18.72
CA SER A 328 -16.23 -6.54 19.00
C SER A 328 -16.92 -7.26 17.85
N ILE A 329 -17.39 -8.48 18.11
CA ILE A 329 -18.10 -9.35 17.16
C ILE A 329 -19.56 -9.59 17.58
N SER A 330 -20.08 -8.79 18.51
CA SER A 330 -21.42 -8.90 19.09
C SER A 330 -22.54 -8.79 18.05
N SER A 331 -22.35 -7.98 17.00
CA SER A 331 -23.33 -7.77 15.93
C SER A 331 -23.43 -8.93 14.94
N LEU A 332 -22.42 -9.79 14.89
CA LEU A 332 -22.44 -10.92 13.97
C LEU A 332 -23.53 -11.92 14.39
N TYR A 333 -24.21 -12.47 13.39
CA TYR A 333 -25.08 -13.64 13.49
C TYR A 333 -24.51 -14.84 12.71
N LEU A 334 -23.54 -14.61 11.82
CA LEU A 334 -22.85 -15.65 11.08
C LEU A 334 -21.34 -15.36 11.04
N LEU A 335 -20.54 -16.33 11.46
CA LEU A 335 -19.09 -16.30 11.43
C LEU A 335 -18.61 -17.72 11.12
N PHE A 336 -17.91 -17.92 10.00
CA PHE A 336 -17.45 -19.27 9.61
C PHE A 336 -16.11 -19.64 10.24
N ASN A 337 -15.07 -18.82 10.02
CA ASN A 337 -13.75 -19.00 10.61
C ASN A 337 -13.26 -17.72 11.30
N LEU A 338 -12.51 -17.89 12.39
CA LEU A 338 -11.92 -16.81 13.17
C LEU A 338 -10.44 -17.12 13.43
N VAL A 339 -9.58 -16.18 13.07
CA VAL A 339 -8.17 -16.17 13.47
C VAL A 339 -7.83 -14.78 13.97
N ILE A 340 -7.43 -14.67 15.24
CA ILE A 340 -6.92 -13.43 15.82
C ILE A 340 -5.54 -13.70 16.39
N GLU A 341 -4.54 -12.97 15.94
CA GLU A 341 -3.20 -12.98 16.52
C GLU A 341 -2.82 -11.54 16.85
N SER A 342 -3.05 -11.14 18.10
CA SER A 342 -2.75 -9.80 18.56
C SER A 342 -1.41 -9.75 19.30
N ASP A 343 -0.56 -8.82 18.88
CA ASP A 343 0.69 -8.46 19.56
C ASP A 343 0.45 -7.48 20.72
N SER A 344 -0.77 -6.98 20.86
CA SER A 344 -1.12 -5.95 21.85
C SER A 344 -1.21 -6.52 23.27
N SER A 345 -0.56 -5.86 24.23
CA SER A 345 -0.64 -6.26 25.66
C SER A 345 -2.01 -6.02 26.29
N ASP A 346 -2.84 -5.21 25.64
CA ASP A 346 -4.17 -4.82 26.13
C ASP A 346 -5.28 -5.74 25.63
N PHE A 347 -4.98 -6.63 24.68
CA PHE A 347 -5.95 -7.56 24.11
C PHE A 347 -5.92 -8.92 24.82
N TYR A 348 -7.11 -9.37 25.21
CA TYR A 348 -7.32 -10.67 25.86
C TYR A 348 -8.37 -11.46 25.09
N CYS A 349 -8.06 -12.68 24.64
CA CYS A 349 -9.01 -13.55 23.94
C CYS A 349 -10.29 -13.87 24.74
N SER A 350 -10.24 -13.75 26.07
CA SER A 350 -11.42 -13.88 26.92
C SER A 350 -12.49 -12.80 26.66
N SER A 351 -12.12 -11.66 26.07
CA SER A 351 -13.05 -10.57 25.76
C SER A 351 -14.10 -10.94 24.70
N ILE A 352 -13.75 -11.82 23.76
CA ILE A 352 -14.62 -12.26 22.66
C ILE A 352 -15.14 -13.69 22.81
N ALA A 353 -14.66 -14.42 23.83
CA ALA A 353 -14.91 -15.86 23.96
C ALA A 353 -16.41 -16.22 24.05
N SER A 354 -17.20 -15.42 24.77
CA SER A 354 -18.65 -15.63 24.89
C SER A 354 -19.39 -15.39 23.57
N ASP A 355 -19.00 -14.37 22.82
CA ASP A 355 -19.63 -14.04 21.54
C ASP A 355 -19.28 -15.10 20.49
N PHE A 356 -18.04 -15.59 20.50
CA PHE A 356 -17.62 -16.71 19.66
C PHE A 356 -18.38 -18.00 19.99
N GLU A 357 -18.52 -18.36 21.27
CA GLU A 357 -19.26 -19.55 21.69
C GLU A 357 -20.74 -19.48 21.29
N ARG A 358 -21.35 -18.29 21.39
CA ARG A 358 -22.70 -18.02 20.88
C ARG A 358 -22.83 -18.28 19.37
N LEU A 359 -21.85 -17.83 18.58
CA LEU A 359 -21.88 -17.93 17.12
C LEU A 359 -21.59 -19.34 16.61
N GLN A 360 -20.61 -20.01 17.21
CA GLN A 360 -20.05 -21.25 16.70
C GLN A 360 -20.55 -22.51 17.44
N GLY A 361 -21.24 -22.33 18.56
CA GLY A 361 -21.67 -23.44 19.43
C GLY A 361 -20.51 -24.23 20.04
N ARG A 362 -19.29 -23.70 19.97
CA ARG A 362 -18.06 -24.30 20.53
C ARG A 362 -17.22 -23.25 21.24
N LYS A 363 -16.44 -23.70 22.23
CA LYS A 363 -15.48 -22.84 22.93
C LYS A 363 -14.38 -22.36 21.99
N LEU A 364 -13.94 -21.13 22.21
CA LEU A 364 -12.77 -20.52 21.56
C LEU A 364 -11.52 -21.31 21.95
N LYS A 365 -10.76 -21.78 20.96
CA LYS A 365 -9.51 -22.53 21.19
C LYS A 365 -8.31 -21.61 21.01
N SER A 366 -7.16 -22.04 21.54
CA SER A 366 -5.91 -21.27 21.51
C SER A 366 -5.37 -21.01 20.10
N TYR A 367 -5.77 -21.80 19.10
CA TYR A 367 -5.39 -21.56 17.71
C TYR A 367 -6.39 -20.66 16.97
N ASP A 368 -7.59 -20.42 17.51
CA ASP A 368 -8.55 -19.46 16.94
C ASP A 368 -8.20 -18.03 17.39
N CYS A 369 -7.56 -17.88 18.57
CA CYS A 369 -7.17 -16.60 19.14
C CYS A 369 -5.90 -16.70 19.98
N ILE A 370 -4.91 -15.88 19.63
CA ILE A 370 -3.66 -15.65 20.34
C ILE A 370 -3.65 -14.17 20.79
N GLY A 371 -3.44 -13.95 22.07
CA GLY A 371 -3.38 -12.62 22.67
C GLY A 371 -2.72 -12.69 24.04
N HIS A 372 -2.73 -11.59 24.79
CA HIS A 372 -2.08 -11.55 26.10
C HIS A 372 -2.75 -12.55 27.06
N PRO A 373 -1.98 -13.38 27.79
CA PRO A 373 -2.56 -14.32 28.74
C PRO A 373 -3.36 -13.56 29.79
N PRO A 374 -4.55 -14.05 30.19
CA PRO A 374 -5.35 -13.38 31.19
C PRO A 374 -4.51 -13.18 32.45
N LYS A 375 -4.48 -11.94 32.97
CA LYS A 375 -3.79 -11.63 34.23
C LYS A 375 -4.23 -12.66 35.25
N SER A 376 -3.30 -13.53 35.65
CA SER A 376 -3.64 -14.65 36.51
C SER A 376 -4.25 -14.08 37.79
N LYS A 377 -5.43 -14.58 38.19
CA LYS A 377 -6.08 -14.19 39.45
C LYS A 377 -5.32 -14.71 40.69
N LEU A 378 -4.12 -15.27 40.48
CA LEU A 378 -3.24 -15.83 41.49
C LEU A 378 -2.83 -14.86 42.61
N PRO A 379 -2.58 -13.54 42.40
CA PRO A 379 -2.16 -12.69 43.52
C PRO A 379 -3.30 -12.44 44.51
N LEU A 380 -4.56 -12.53 44.09
CA LEU A 380 -5.72 -12.35 44.98
C LEU A 380 -5.98 -13.61 45.82
N GLN A 381 -5.88 -14.80 45.23
CA GLN A 381 -6.06 -16.06 45.96
C GLN A 381 -4.89 -16.38 46.90
N LEU A 382 -3.64 -16.04 46.52
CA LEU A 382 -2.51 -16.10 47.45
C LEU A 382 -2.64 -15.08 48.58
N GLY A 383 -3.11 -13.86 48.27
CA GLY A 383 -3.35 -12.81 49.27
C GLY A 383 -4.42 -13.18 50.30
N LEU A 384 -5.55 -13.75 49.86
CA LEU A 384 -6.59 -14.27 50.77
C LEU A 384 -6.12 -15.50 51.55
N GLY A 385 -5.36 -16.41 50.90
CA GLY A 385 -4.82 -17.61 51.54
C GLY A 385 -3.85 -17.29 52.67
N LEU A 386 -2.94 -16.33 52.47
CA LEU A 386 -1.99 -15.86 53.50
C LEU A 386 -2.66 -14.96 54.55
N GLY A 387 -3.62 -14.12 54.15
CA GLY A 387 -4.31 -13.18 55.05
C GLY A 387 -5.29 -13.83 56.03
N LEU A 388 -5.98 -14.91 55.63
CA LEU A 388 -6.92 -15.65 56.48
C LEU A 388 -6.36 -16.97 57.02
N GLY A 389 -5.45 -17.60 56.29
CA GLY A 389 -4.86 -18.88 56.69
C GLY A 389 -3.98 -18.75 57.94
N ILE A 390 -3.16 -17.70 58.03
CA ILE A 390 -2.22 -17.53 59.16
C ILE A 390 -2.97 -17.27 60.48
N PRO A 391 -3.97 -16.38 60.58
CA PRO A 391 -4.71 -16.17 61.83
C PRO A 391 -5.52 -17.40 62.26
N VAL A 392 -6.19 -18.07 61.33
CA VAL A 392 -6.98 -19.28 61.65
C VAL A 392 -6.06 -20.41 62.08
N PHE A 393 -4.94 -20.62 61.39
CA PHE A 393 -3.96 -21.63 61.78
C PHE A 393 -3.35 -21.32 63.15
N LEU A 394 -3.04 -20.06 63.45
CA LEU A 394 -2.56 -19.65 64.77
C LEU A 394 -3.61 -19.85 65.87
N VAL A 395 -4.89 -19.58 65.60
CA VAL A 395 -5.99 -19.84 66.55
C VAL A 395 -6.17 -21.34 66.77
N VAL A 396 -6.15 -22.16 65.71
CA VAL A 396 -6.24 -23.62 65.80
C VAL A 396 -5.03 -24.18 66.54
N ALA A 397 -3.82 -23.72 66.23
CA ALA A 397 -2.60 -24.13 66.95
C ALA A 397 -2.63 -23.70 68.43
N PHE A 398 -3.18 -22.52 68.73
CA PHE A 398 -3.36 -22.05 70.11
C PHE A 398 -4.41 -22.87 70.87
N LEU A 399 -5.54 -23.18 70.24
CA LEU A 399 -6.57 -24.06 70.80
C LEU A 399 -6.05 -25.48 71.00
N LEU A 400 -5.33 -26.05 70.02
CA LEU A 400 -4.66 -27.34 70.16
C LEU A 400 -3.64 -27.30 71.31
N ARG A 401 -2.85 -26.23 71.42
CA ARG A 401 -1.90 -26.04 72.55
C ARG A 401 -2.62 -25.99 73.90
N LEU A 402 -3.83 -25.42 73.98
CA LEU A 402 -4.65 -25.42 75.19
C LEU A 402 -5.21 -26.81 75.51
N PHE A 403 -5.70 -27.54 74.50
CA PHE A 403 -6.18 -28.92 74.66
C PHE A 403 -5.06 -29.90 75.05
N PHE A 404 -3.86 -29.75 74.49
CA PHE A 404 -2.70 -30.57 74.82
C PHE A 404 -1.97 -30.16 76.12
N LYS A 405 -2.29 -29.00 76.72
CA LYS A 405 -1.80 -28.58 78.05
C LYS A 405 -2.72 -28.98 79.20
N GLY A 406 -3.86 -29.61 78.93
CA GLY A 406 -4.70 -30.21 79.96
C GLY A 406 -3.93 -31.28 80.76
N PRO A 407 -4.23 -31.50 82.06
CA PRO A 407 -3.50 -32.42 82.94
C PRO A 407 -3.44 -33.89 82.46
N TRP A 408 -4.17 -34.24 81.40
CA TRP A 408 -4.32 -35.60 80.88
C TRP A 408 -3.26 -36.04 79.85
N VAL A 409 -2.51 -35.12 79.22
CA VAL A 409 -1.53 -35.50 78.17
C VAL A 409 -0.15 -35.85 78.73
N LYS A 410 0.16 -35.44 79.98
CA LYS A 410 1.42 -35.80 80.66
C LYS A 410 1.58 -37.30 80.94
N LYS A 411 0.56 -38.12 80.71
CA LYS A 411 0.60 -39.57 80.98
C LYS A 411 0.76 -40.47 79.75
N VAL A 412 0.67 -39.92 78.52
CA VAL A 412 0.66 -40.74 77.29
C VAL A 412 1.87 -40.49 76.38
N TRP A 413 2.52 -39.33 76.47
CA TRP A 413 3.74 -39.06 75.69
C TRP A 413 4.96 -39.13 76.61
N GLY A 414 5.50 -40.35 76.73
CA GLY A 414 6.79 -40.61 77.34
C GLY A 414 7.86 -39.74 76.70
N THR A 415 8.58 -39.01 77.55
CA THR A 415 9.68 -38.12 77.19
C THR A 415 10.91 -38.93 76.83
N GLU A 416 11.04 -39.34 75.57
CA GLU A 416 12.33 -39.70 74.96
C GLU A 416 12.31 -39.34 73.46
N MET A 417 12.86 -38.18 73.10
CA MET A 417 13.96 -38.06 72.12
C MET A 417 14.15 -36.58 71.73
N TRP A 418 15.35 -36.27 71.23
CA TRP A 418 15.88 -34.96 70.79
C TRP A 418 16.75 -34.23 71.80
N THR A 419 17.91 -34.84 72.09
CA THR A 419 19.15 -34.11 72.34
C THR A 419 19.51 -33.25 71.12
N PRO A 420 19.73 -31.93 71.28
CA PRO A 420 20.24 -31.10 70.20
C PRO A 420 21.67 -31.53 69.86
N GLN A 421 21.93 -31.85 68.59
CA GLN A 421 23.29 -32.03 68.10
C GLN A 421 24.08 -30.72 68.23
N PRO A 422 25.38 -30.79 68.56
CA PRO A 422 26.23 -29.61 68.62
C PRO A 422 26.34 -28.98 67.23
N VAL A 423 26.14 -27.67 67.18
CA VAL A 423 26.33 -26.84 65.99
C VAL A 423 27.77 -26.95 65.51
N VAL A 424 28.00 -27.71 64.45
CA VAL A 424 29.26 -27.69 63.70
C VAL A 424 29.31 -26.34 62.97
N LYS A 425 30.18 -25.44 63.42
CA LYS A 425 30.55 -24.24 62.67
C LYS A 425 31.19 -24.68 61.35
N PRO A 426 30.71 -24.20 60.18
CA PRO A 426 31.45 -24.37 58.93
C PRO A 426 32.81 -23.66 59.04
N PRO A 427 33.88 -24.15 58.40
CA PRO A 427 35.13 -23.42 58.32
C PRO A 427 34.90 -22.08 57.63
N ALA A 428 35.58 -21.04 58.11
CA ALA A 428 35.62 -19.74 57.48
C ALA A 428 36.14 -19.90 56.05
N TYR A 429 35.30 -19.66 55.06
CA TYR A 429 35.79 -19.40 53.71
C TYR A 429 36.37 -17.98 53.73
N GLU A 430 37.66 -17.87 53.45
CA GLU A 430 38.25 -16.59 53.07
C GLU A 430 37.58 -16.20 51.74
N LEU A 431 36.80 -15.11 51.75
CA LEU A 431 36.43 -14.44 50.51
C LEU A 431 37.73 -13.94 49.89
N GLY A 432 38.23 -14.70 48.90
CA GLY A 432 39.23 -14.22 47.97
C GLY A 432 38.80 -12.87 47.40
N VAL A 433 39.77 -11.95 47.36
CA VAL A 433 39.64 -10.60 46.83
C VAL A 433 38.89 -10.62 45.49
N PRO A 434 37.87 -9.76 45.29
CA PRO A 434 37.18 -9.69 44.00
C PRO A 434 38.18 -9.29 42.91
N PRO A 435 38.18 -9.93 41.73
CA PRO A 435 39.06 -9.50 40.65
C PRO A 435 38.69 -8.07 40.24
N THR A 436 39.66 -7.18 40.32
CA THR A 436 39.66 -5.88 39.66
C THR A 436 39.52 -6.13 38.16
N TYR A 437 38.38 -5.76 37.59
CA TYR A 437 38.22 -5.67 36.14
C TYR A 437 39.07 -4.51 35.65
N ALA A 438 40.18 -4.83 34.99
CA ALA A 438 40.91 -3.87 34.18
C ALA A 438 40.03 -3.50 32.97
N THR A 439 39.84 -2.20 32.80
CA THR A 439 39.21 -1.57 31.65
C THR A 439 40.15 -1.65 30.45
N ASP A 440 40.18 -2.77 29.74
CA ASP A 440 40.83 -2.86 28.43
C ASP A 440 40.14 -3.93 27.55
N GLY A 441 39.41 -3.44 26.53
CA GLY A 441 39.21 -4.03 25.20
C GLY A 441 38.63 -5.46 25.02
N PRO A 442 37.74 -5.69 24.04
CA PRO A 442 37.26 -7.02 23.71
C PRO A 442 38.34 -7.85 22.99
N PRO A 443 38.49 -9.16 23.29
CA PRO A 443 39.44 -10.00 22.58
C PRO A 443 38.85 -10.50 21.25
N THR A 444 39.63 -10.32 20.19
CA THR A 444 39.51 -10.97 18.88
C THR A 444 39.79 -12.47 19.01
N TYR A 445 38.86 -13.30 18.54
CA TYR A 445 39.07 -14.74 18.37
C TYR A 445 39.69 -14.99 17.00
N ASP A 446 40.93 -15.49 16.99
CA ASP A 446 41.56 -16.09 15.82
C ASP A 446 42.12 -17.48 16.16
N ALA A 447 41.71 -18.43 15.30
CA ALA A 447 42.33 -19.68 14.85
C ALA A 447 43.02 -20.67 15.82
N SER A 448 42.63 -21.95 15.70
CA SER A 448 43.52 -23.13 15.58
C SER A 448 42.61 -24.37 15.39
N GLU A 449 42.53 -24.93 14.19
CA GLU A 449 43.33 -26.06 13.67
C GLU A 449 43.05 -27.41 14.34
N GLY A 450 42.76 -28.40 13.50
CA GLY A 450 42.50 -29.79 13.86
C GLY A 450 42.17 -30.61 12.62
N GLU A 451 43.21 -30.91 11.83
CA GLU A 451 43.27 -31.89 10.75
C GLU A 451 42.70 -33.26 11.16
N GLN A 452 42.04 -33.99 10.24
CA GLN A 452 42.64 -35.16 9.54
C GLN A 452 41.61 -35.92 8.67
N GLY A 453 42.00 -36.11 7.40
CA GLY A 453 42.01 -37.41 6.71
C GLY A 453 40.68 -38.04 6.26
N SER A 454 40.39 -38.02 4.96
CA SER A 454 40.90 -39.05 4.03
C SER A 454 40.14 -39.10 2.70
N GLU A 455 40.93 -38.95 1.63
CA GLU A 455 41.03 -39.83 0.46
C GLU A 455 39.91 -39.97 -0.60
N GLN A 456 40.36 -39.61 -1.82
CA GLN A 456 40.30 -40.38 -3.09
C GLN A 456 39.06 -40.28 -3.98
N GLY A 457 39.32 -39.90 -5.24
CA GLY A 457 38.46 -40.27 -6.38
C GLY A 457 38.50 -39.32 -7.58
N ALA A 458 39.59 -39.38 -8.36
CA ALA A 458 39.81 -38.64 -9.59
C ALA A 458 38.87 -39.01 -10.75
N ALA A 459 38.60 -38.08 -11.68
CA ALA A 459 39.11 -38.13 -13.07
C ALA A 459 38.42 -37.10 -14.02
N ASN A 460 39.22 -36.12 -14.45
CA ASN A 460 39.42 -35.65 -15.83
C ASN A 460 38.36 -35.93 -16.90
N VAL A 461 37.89 -34.86 -17.59
CA VAL A 461 38.00 -34.76 -19.07
C VAL A 461 38.26 -33.30 -19.46
N ALA A 462 39.29 -33.13 -20.28
CA ALA A 462 39.78 -31.89 -20.86
C ALA A 462 38.98 -31.46 -22.11
N GLY A 463 39.04 -30.16 -22.44
CA GLY A 463 38.52 -29.61 -23.68
C GLY A 463 39.03 -28.20 -23.93
N THR A 464 40.25 -28.12 -24.45
CA THR A 464 40.99 -26.93 -24.90
C THR A 464 40.37 -26.27 -26.15
N HIS A 465 40.26 -24.93 -26.19
CA HIS A 465 40.73 -24.20 -27.38
C HIS A 465 41.07 -22.72 -27.12
N MET A 466 42.15 -22.32 -27.79
CA MET A 466 42.87 -21.05 -27.76
C MET A 466 42.09 -19.89 -28.38
N GLY A 467 42.47 -18.66 -27.98
CA GLY A 467 42.16 -17.44 -28.70
C GLY A 467 42.81 -16.22 -28.04
N ASP A 468 44.13 -16.09 -28.23
CA ASP A 468 44.94 -14.89 -27.95
C ASP A 468 44.33 -13.61 -28.55
N GLY A 469 44.61 -12.45 -27.92
CA GLY A 469 44.78 -11.24 -28.73
C GLY A 469 44.55 -9.89 -28.05
N SER A 470 45.64 -9.35 -27.52
CA SER A 470 46.02 -7.93 -27.55
C SER A 470 45.67 -7.02 -26.36
N SER A 471 46.77 -6.60 -25.74
CA SER A 471 47.03 -5.46 -24.90
C SER A 471 46.57 -4.11 -25.48
N VAL A 472 46.11 -3.19 -24.62
CA VAL A 472 46.68 -1.83 -24.56
C VAL A 472 46.72 -1.37 -23.10
N ARG A 473 47.89 -0.83 -22.78
CA ARG A 473 48.44 -0.25 -21.56
C ARG A 473 47.98 1.20 -21.44
N GLY A 474 47.68 1.66 -20.23
CA GLY A 474 47.38 3.07 -19.94
C GLY A 474 47.38 3.35 -18.45
N GLU A 475 48.57 3.41 -17.85
CA GLU A 475 48.79 4.04 -16.55
C GLU A 475 48.57 5.56 -16.65
N GLY A 476 47.98 6.14 -15.61
CA GLY A 476 47.80 7.58 -15.48
C GLY A 476 47.25 7.94 -14.11
N ALA A 477 48.12 7.90 -13.10
CA ALA A 477 47.85 8.47 -11.80
C ALA A 477 48.00 10.01 -11.84
N SER A 478 47.09 10.74 -11.20
CA SER A 478 47.40 12.02 -10.52
C SER A 478 46.28 12.44 -9.56
N GLU A 479 46.64 12.41 -8.28
CA GLU A 479 46.47 13.42 -7.22
C GLU A 479 45.25 14.36 -7.16
N HIS A 480 44.65 14.34 -5.96
CA HIS A 480 44.20 15.45 -5.11
C HIS A 480 43.53 16.68 -5.74
N SER A 481 42.28 16.92 -5.33
CA SER A 481 41.92 18.18 -4.65
C SER A 481 40.61 18.05 -3.88
N ALA A 482 40.71 18.32 -2.58
CA ALA A 482 39.61 18.67 -1.70
C ALA A 482 39.06 20.05 -2.08
N GLY A 483 37.75 20.24 -1.94
CA GLY A 483 37.08 21.50 -2.16
C GLY A 483 35.77 21.55 -1.39
N ASP A 484 35.88 21.94 -0.12
CA ASP A 484 34.79 22.48 0.69
C ASP A 484 34.00 23.55 -0.08
N ALA A 485 32.68 23.47 -0.03
CA ALA A 485 31.81 24.60 -0.32
C ALA A 485 30.65 24.61 0.67
N ALA A 486 30.87 25.29 1.80
CA ALA A 486 29.82 25.86 2.62
C ALA A 486 29.05 26.90 1.79
N SER A 487 27.73 26.75 1.69
CA SER A 487 26.84 27.83 1.26
C SER A 487 25.90 28.19 2.40
N ALA A 488 26.30 29.22 3.15
CA ALA A 488 25.40 29.98 3.98
C ALA A 488 24.69 31.01 3.10
N ARG A 489 23.35 31.11 3.19
CA ARG A 489 22.68 32.40 3.09
C ARG A 489 21.33 32.44 3.79
N LEU A 490 21.23 33.49 4.61
CA LEU A 490 20.08 34.03 5.31
C LEU A 490 18.95 34.47 4.37
N GLY A 491 17.72 34.47 4.91
CA GLY A 491 16.60 35.19 4.32
C GLY A 491 15.33 35.14 5.17
N ASP A 492 15.40 35.60 6.42
CA ASP A 492 14.21 36.00 7.18
C ASP A 492 13.47 37.13 6.47
N GLY A 493 12.13 37.03 6.40
CA GLY A 493 11.27 38.04 5.79
C GLY A 493 9.81 37.86 6.20
N SER A 494 9.51 38.21 7.46
CA SER A 494 8.14 38.40 7.99
C SER A 494 7.46 39.68 7.45
N SER A 495 6.13 39.72 7.64
CA SER A 495 5.17 40.86 7.54
C SER A 495 4.41 40.92 6.20
N ALA A 496 3.10 41.14 6.11
CA ALA A 496 2.08 41.56 7.06
C ALA A 496 0.66 41.23 6.57
N LEU A 497 -0.25 41.16 7.54
CA LEU A 497 -1.68 41.51 7.54
C LEU A 497 -2.27 42.12 6.25
N HIS A 498 -3.41 41.56 5.82
CA HIS A 498 -4.60 42.40 5.63
C HIS A 498 -5.90 41.68 6.02
N GLU A 499 -6.60 42.29 6.98
CA GLU A 499 -8.01 42.09 7.31
C GLU A 499 -8.93 42.43 6.13
N GLY A 500 -10.08 41.75 6.05
CA GLY A 500 -11.15 42.11 5.12
C GLY A 500 -12.39 41.24 5.29
N ALA A 501 -13.35 41.75 6.05
CA ALA A 501 -14.50 41.05 6.59
C ALA A 501 -15.72 40.90 5.65
N SER A 502 -16.61 39.98 6.06
CA SER A 502 -18.08 40.09 6.07
C SER A 502 -18.87 39.93 4.77
N GLY A 503 -19.82 38.97 4.80
CA GLY A 503 -20.82 38.82 3.75
C GLY A 503 -21.89 37.75 4.01
N ARG A 504 -22.57 37.84 5.17
CA ARG A 504 -23.79 37.09 5.49
C ARG A 504 -24.97 37.65 4.68
N ARG A 505 -25.69 36.82 3.91
CA ARG A 505 -27.12 37.06 3.63
C ARG A 505 -27.91 35.78 3.44
N VAL A 506 -29.00 35.77 4.20
CA VAL A 506 -30.15 34.88 4.17
C VAL A 506 -30.99 35.19 2.95
N THR A 507 -31.42 34.16 2.23
CA THR A 507 -32.80 33.88 1.79
C THR A 507 -32.92 32.40 1.52
#